data_AF-A0A419EPJ2-F1
#
_entry.id   AF-A0A419EPJ2-F1
#
_cell.length_a   1.000
_cell.length_b   1.000
_cell.length_c   1.000
_cell.angle_alpha   90.00
_cell.angle_beta   90.00
_cell.angle_gamma   90.00
#
_symmetry.space_group_name_H-M   'P 1'
#
loop_
_entity.id
_entity.type
_entity.pdbx_description
1 polymer ?
#
loop_
_entity_poly.entity_id
_entity_poly.type
_entity_poly.pdbx_seq_one_letter_code
_entity_poly.pdbx_strand_id
1 'polypeptide(L)' 'MQKYIDLRSDTVTRPSEAMRKAIYNAEVGDDVFKEDPTVNKLQEYAAELLGKEAALYVP' A
#
# COMPACT_ATOMS: atom_id res chain seq x y z
N MET A 1 17.80 -1.98 18.76
CA MET A 1 16.96 -3.19 18.53
C MET A 1 17.88 -4.31 18.10
N GLN A 2 17.88 -5.45 18.80
CA GLN A 2 18.64 -6.62 18.34
C GLN A 2 18.09 -7.07 16.98
N LYS A 3 19.00 -7.24 16.00
CA LYS A 3 18.69 -7.87 14.72
C LYS A 3 18.63 -9.38 14.96
N TYR A 4 17.43 -9.93 14.91
CA TYR A 4 17.22 -11.37 14.91
C TYR A 4 17.00 -11.86 13.48
N ILE A 5 17.40 -13.10 13.20
CA ILE A 5 16.90 -13.83 12.03
C ILE A 5 15.50 -14.29 12.42
N ASP A 6 14.49 -13.52 12.02
CA ASP A 6 13.10 -13.72 12.40
C ASP A 6 12.36 -14.54 11.34
N LEU A 7 12.21 -15.84 11.59
CA LEU A 7 11.55 -16.80 10.67
C LEU A 7 10.12 -17.14 11.08
N ARG A 8 9.50 -16.34 11.98
CA ARG A 8 8.16 -16.63 12.50
C ARG A 8 7.08 -16.49 11.42
N SER A 9 7.19 -15.48 10.56
CA SER A 9 6.25 -15.18 9.46
C SER A 9 6.83 -14.06 8.58
N ASP A 10 6.38 -13.96 7.33
CA ASP A 10 6.60 -12.82 6.42
C ASP A 10 5.89 -11.52 6.86
N THR A 11 4.84 -11.62 7.67
CA THR A 11 4.12 -10.46 8.24
C THR A 11 4.98 -9.58 9.15
N VAL A 12 6.16 -10.06 9.59
CA VAL A 12 7.12 -9.27 10.39
C VAL A 12 7.93 -8.27 9.57
N THR A 13 7.76 -8.26 8.25
CA THR A 13 8.39 -7.31 7.34
C THR A 13 8.12 -5.87 7.77
N ARG A 14 9.09 -4.99 7.52
CA ARG A 14 8.98 -3.57 7.83
C ARG A 14 9.13 -2.75 6.56
N PRO A 15 8.43 -1.61 6.45
CA PRO A 15 8.62 -0.69 5.34
C PRO A 15 10.09 -0.30 5.19
N SER A 16 10.63 -0.48 3.98
CA SER A 16 11.95 0.01 3.59
C SER A 16 11.99 1.53 3.65
N GLU A 17 13.19 2.12 3.58
CA GLU A 17 13.33 3.58 3.55
C GLU A 17 12.60 4.20 2.34
N ALA A 18 12.70 3.55 1.17
CA ALA A 18 12.00 4.00 -0.04
C ALA A 18 10.47 3.97 0.14
N MET A 19 9.93 2.90 0.73
CA MET A 19 8.50 2.80 1.02
C MET A 19 8.06 3.87 2.02
N ARG A 20 8.86 4.13 3.06
CA ARG A 20 8.57 5.21 4.03
C ARG A 20 8.54 6.59 3.38
N LYS A 21 9.46 6.88 2.45
CA LYS A 21 9.46 8.12 1.68
C LYS A 21 8.24 8.22 0.75
N ALA A 22 7.85 7.13 0.11
CA ALA A 22 6.66 7.10 -0.74
C ALA A 22 5.38 7.37 0.07
N ILE A 23 5.24 6.73 1.24
CA ILE A 23 4.11 6.98 2.16
C ILE A 23 4.10 8.43 2.63
N TYR A 24 5.25 8.96 3.04
CA TYR A 24 5.35 10.34 3.53
C TYR A 24 5.00 11.38 2.47
N ASN A 25 5.36 11.14 1.20
CA ASN A 25 5.10 12.06 0.09
C ASN A 25 3.79 11.79 -0.65
N ALA A 26 3.00 10.80 -0.23
CA ALA A 26 1.75 10.46 -0.91
C ALA A 26 0.74 11.61 -0.79
N GLU A 27 0.10 11.94 -1.90
CA GLU A 27 -1.10 12.79 -1.88
C GLU A 27 -2.27 11.95 -1.35
N VAL A 28 -2.98 12.49 -0.36
CA VAL A 28 -4.06 11.79 0.34
C VAL A 28 -5.35 12.61 0.33
N GLY A 29 -6.48 11.94 0.53
CA GLY A 29 -7.81 12.54 0.57
C GLY A 29 -8.78 11.69 1.37
N ASP A 30 -10.08 12.00 1.28
CA ASP A 30 -11.12 11.20 1.93
C ASP A 30 -11.55 10.05 1.01
N ASP A 31 -11.18 8.82 1.36
CA ASP A 31 -11.49 7.61 0.59
C ASP A 31 -12.99 7.28 0.56
N VAL A 32 -13.77 7.69 1.58
CA VAL A 32 -15.23 7.47 1.58
C VAL A 32 -15.89 8.22 0.43
N PHE A 33 -15.35 9.39 0.08
CA PHE A 33 -15.77 10.21 -1.06
C PHE A 33 -14.96 9.94 -2.34
N LYS A 34 -14.03 8.96 -2.31
CA LYS A 34 -13.10 8.63 -3.41
C LYS A 34 -12.16 9.78 -3.80
N GLU A 35 -11.83 10.64 -2.85
CA GLU A 35 -10.98 11.81 -3.07
C GLU A 35 -9.50 11.52 -2.77
N ASP A 36 -9.14 10.31 -2.33
CA ASP A 36 -7.74 9.92 -2.14
C ASP A 36 -7.09 9.47 -3.46
N PRO A 37 -6.19 10.27 -4.05
CA PRO A 37 -5.61 9.95 -5.36
C PRO A 37 -4.67 8.75 -5.31
N THR A 38 -4.03 8.49 -4.16
CA THR A 38 -3.08 7.38 -4.01
C THR A 38 -3.82 6.05 -3.87
N VAL A 39 -4.93 6.01 -3.13
CA VAL A 39 -5.80 4.81 -3.03
C VAL A 39 -6.42 4.51 -4.39
N ASN A 40 -6.97 5.52 -5.08
CA ASN A 40 -7.53 5.35 -6.41
C ASN A 40 -6.51 4.74 -7.39
N LYS A 41 -5.29 5.30 -7.43
CA LYS A 41 -4.20 4.81 -8.27
C LYS A 41 -3.81 3.36 -7.95
N LEU A 42 -3.77 2.99 -6.67
CA LEU A 42 -3.47 1.61 -6.27
C LEU A 42 -4.53 0.63 -6.79
N GLN A 43 -5.80 0.99 -6.67
CA GLN A 43 -6.92 0.15 -7.11
C GLN A 43 -6.97 0.02 -8.63
N GLU A 44 -6.79 1.13 -9.36
CA GLU A 44 -6.70 1.13 -10.83
C GLU A 44 -5.56 0.22 -11.30
N TYR A 45 -4.37 0.39 -10.72
CA TYR A 45 -3.20 -0.42 -11.04
C TYR A 45 -3.44 -1.91 -10.75
N ALA A 46 -4.03 -2.25 -9.60
CA ALA A 46 -4.31 -3.64 -9.24
C ALA A 46 -5.36 -4.27 -10.18
N ALA A 47 -6.40 -3.52 -10.55
CA ALA A 47 -7.42 -3.97 -11.49
C ALA A 47 -6.82 -4.21 -12.88
N GLU A 48 -6.00 -3.29 -13.40
CA GLU A 48 -5.28 -3.44 -14.66
C GLU A 48 -4.34 -4.66 -14.63
N LEU A 49 -3.52 -4.77 -13.58
CA LEU A 49 -2.54 -5.84 -13.43
C LEU A 49 -3.18 -7.23 -13.45
N LEU A 50 -4.37 -7.36 -12.90
CA LEU A 50 -5.10 -8.63 -12.78
C LEU A 50 -6.15 -8.83 -13.88
N GLY A 51 -6.28 -7.87 -14.81
CA GLY A 51 -7.29 -7.91 -15.88
C GLY A 51 -8.73 -7.96 -15.35
N LYS A 52 -9.01 -7.15 -14.32
CA LYS A 52 -10.34 -7.02 -13.68
C LYS A 52 -10.91 -5.63 -13.89
N GLU A 53 -12.22 -5.50 -13.75
CA GLU A 53 -12.93 -4.23 -13.95
C GLU A 53 -12.65 -3.24 -12.82
N ALA A 54 -12.44 -3.71 -11.59
CA ALA A 54 -12.21 -2.88 -10.42
C ALA A 54 -11.44 -3.64 -9.32
N ALA A 55 -10.88 -2.89 -8.36
CA ALA A 55 -10.29 -3.39 -7.13
C ALA A 55 -10.71 -2.53 -5.94
N LEU A 56 -10.56 -3.05 -4.72
CA LEU A 56 -10.87 -2.37 -3.47
C LEU A 56 -9.72 -2.54 -2.48
N TYR A 57 -9.20 -1.44 -1.94
CA TYR A 57 -8.25 -1.47 -0.84
C TYR A 57 -8.98 -1.78 0.48
N VAL A 58 -8.37 -2.60 1.33
CA VAL A 58 -8.92 -3.00 2.64
C VAL A 58 -7.88 -2.77 3.75
N PRO A 59 -8.31 -2.43 4.98
CA PRO A 59 -7.42 -2.26 6.13
C PRO A 59 -6.84 -3.58 6.66
#